data_AF-A0A959QED9-F1
#
_entry.id   AF-A0A959QED9-F1
#
_cell.length_a   1.000
_cell.length_b   1.000
_cell.length_c   1.000
_cell.angle_alpha   90.00
_cell.angle_beta   90.00
_cell.angle_gamma   90.00
#
_symmetry.space_group_name_H-M   'P 1'
#
loop_
_entity.id
_entity.type
_entity.pdbx_description
1 polymer ?
#
loop_
_entity_poly.entity_id
_entity_poly.type
_entity_poly.pdbx_seq_one_letter_code
_entity_poly.pdbx_strand_id
1 'polypeptide(L)'
;MELKFAWIDEYKNIKAQGYNFSPMERFAYDPASEILSFEDTSKEAIDGFFGEHFLNVTAIIGENGSGKSNLIEFVLSRIASFGNGYFIGFNNLGKEIFVLDKTIISSQKVNFSNKQSLEEEGFTFSSYKESVFEAFGRLLEAIQEIGNTYIFYSPTLDFRDFGNGLANLYDFSTNTLFYSDQSSDPTVYRQNEGGFFPDLSAHVFMEVKRHLDFISAGIKDLPFKLPKNLNIKVVRFSKNRFLSKSTEWIETNNLKVQYEYLELFERDLGVNTADKSGKFKQILASSFLGLLMANYPEPFSGLQREDLRKWIYDQEFPNTMGNDDLDEKLGELKDYFQILKDITESFPHSYLNRNRENHPDKHEWELNNEILIECSDASIENIKKLHSTYNKITDSKSLQNFYWGALSSGERNLLNLFSR
;
A
#
# COMPACT_ATOMS: atom_id res chain seq x y z
N MET A 1 -4.23 26.41 2.81
CA MET A 1 -4.53 27.37 1.73
C MET A 1 -5.39 26.69 0.68
N GLU A 2 -6.30 27.39 0.02
CA GLU A 2 -7.13 26.87 -1.08
C GLU A 2 -6.54 27.25 -2.45
N LEU A 3 -6.37 26.29 -3.36
CA LEU A 3 -6.13 26.59 -4.78
C LEU A 3 -7.46 27.00 -5.43
N LYS A 4 -7.54 28.24 -5.92
CA LYS A 4 -8.75 28.80 -6.52
C LYS A 4 -8.71 28.90 -8.04
N PHE A 5 -7.53 29.13 -8.61
CA PHE A 5 -7.36 29.27 -10.06
C PHE A 5 -5.96 28.89 -10.52
N ALA A 6 -5.87 28.34 -11.73
CA ALA A 6 -4.60 28.22 -12.46
C ALA A 6 -4.80 28.63 -13.92
N TRP A 7 -3.90 29.45 -14.45
CA TRP A 7 -3.80 29.74 -15.88
C TRP A 7 -2.50 29.23 -16.46
N ILE A 8 -2.59 28.61 -17.63
CA ILE A 8 -1.51 27.88 -18.28
C ILE A 8 -1.42 28.35 -19.74
N ASP A 9 -0.30 28.98 -20.10
CA ASP A 9 -0.01 29.39 -21.47
C ASP A 9 0.27 28.19 -22.37
N GLU A 10 1.20 27.34 -21.97
CA GLU A 10 1.55 26.13 -22.72
C GLU A 10 2.05 25.04 -21.78
N TYR A 11 1.36 23.90 -21.76
CA TYR A 11 1.83 22.70 -21.09
C TYR A 11 1.25 21.46 -21.76
N LYS A 12 2.11 20.70 -22.45
CA LYS A 12 1.72 19.53 -23.26
C LYS A 12 0.61 19.89 -24.25
N ASN A 13 -0.61 19.42 -24.04
CA ASN A 13 -1.77 19.68 -24.89
C ASN A 13 -2.67 20.83 -24.37
N ILE A 14 -2.34 21.43 -23.23
CA ILE A 14 -3.04 22.59 -22.68
C ILE A 14 -2.42 23.86 -23.29
N LYS A 15 -3.26 24.75 -23.81
CA LYS A 15 -2.85 25.99 -24.49
C LYS A 15 -3.75 27.15 -24.08
N ALA A 16 -3.14 28.21 -23.53
CA ALA A 16 -3.76 29.46 -23.11
C ALA A 16 -5.10 29.28 -22.39
N GLN A 17 -5.12 28.43 -21.35
CA GLN A 17 -6.35 28.01 -20.69
C GLN A 17 -6.30 28.30 -19.18
N GLY A 18 -7.41 28.83 -18.66
CA GLY A 18 -7.67 29.00 -17.23
C GLY A 18 -8.56 27.88 -16.67
N TYR A 19 -8.26 27.46 -15.44
CA TYR A 19 -9.01 26.44 -14.69
C TYR A 19 -9.39 27.00 -13.32
N ASN A 20 -10.69 26.97 -13.03
CA ASN A 20 -11.24 27.40 -11.74
C ASN A 20 -11.42 26.20 -10.82
N PHE A 21 -11.01 26.37 -9.57
CA PHE A 21 -11.00 25.36 -8.52
C PHE A 21 -11.74 25.82 -7.26
N SER A 22 -12.45 26.95 -7.31
CA SER A 22 -13.28 27.43 -6.20
C SER A 22 -14.71 27.67 -6.68
N PRO A 23 -15.73 27.32 -5.87
CA PRO A 23 -17.12 27.66 -6.15
C PRO A 23 -17.47 29.09 -5.71
N MET A 24 -16.61 29.73 -4.90
CA MET A 24 -16.86 31.04 -4.31
C MET A 24 -16.39 32.19 -5.20
N GLU A 25 -15.35 31.96 -6.00
CA GLU A 25 -14.78 32.97 -6.88
C GLU A 25 -14.44 32.34 -8.24
N ARG A 26 -14.80 33.00 -9.33
CA ARG A 26 -14.41 32.62 -10.69
C ARG A 26 -13.43 33.62 -11.27
N PHE A 27 -12.28 33.13 -11.68
CA PHE A 27 -11.20 33.91 -12.29
C PHE A 27 -11.14 33.68 -13.79
N ALA A 28 -10.70 34.71 -14.52
CA ALA A 28 -10.36 34.65 -15.92
C ALA A 28 -9.17 35.57 -16.21
N TYR A 29 -8.20 35.08 -16.99
CA TYR A 29 -7.06 35.87 -17.45
C TYR A 29 -7.11 36.02 -18.97
N ASP A 30 -7.05 37.26 -19.43
CA ASP A 30 -6.90 37.57 -20.84
C ASP A 30 -5.43 37.93 -21.14
N PRO A 31 -4.69 37.07 -21.88
CA PRO A 31 -3.30 37.33 -22.21
C PRO A 31 -3.09 38.49 -23.20
N ALA A 32 -4.13 38.95 -23.91
CA ALA A 32 -4.02 40.06 -24.84
C ALA A 32 -4.10 41.43 -24.15
N SER A 33 -5.01 41.57 -23.17
CA SER A 33 -5.12 42.78 -22.34
C SER A 33 -4.29 42.72 -21.06
N GLU A 34 -3.76 41.55 -20.71
CA GLU A 34 -3.04 41.27 -19.46
C GLU A 34 -3.90 41.57 -18.22
N ILE A 35 -5.21 41.31 -18.31
CA ILE A 35 -6.18 41.55 -17.23
C ILE A 35 -6.55 40.22 -16.58
N LEU A 36 -6.41 40.14 -15.25
CA LEU A 36 -6.97 39.07 -14.44
C LEU A 36 -8.24 39.57 -13.74
N SER A 37 -9.39 39.10 -14.18
CA SER A 37 -10.68 39.42 -13.58
C SER A 37 -11.13 38.30 -12.63
N PHE A 38 -11.91 38.66 -11.61
CA PHE A 38 -12.62 37.69 -10.77
C PHE A 38 -14.08 38.12 -10.54
N GLU A 39 -14.94 37.14 -10.32
CA GLU A 39 -16.36 37.31 -9.99
C GLU A 39 -16.64 36.56 -8.68
N ASP A 40 -17.31 37.22 -7.73
CA ASP A 40 -17.81 36.58 -6.51
C ASP A 40 -19.07 35.78 -6.83
N THR A 41 -18.94 34.44 -6.75
CA THR A 41 -20.01 33.47 -6.98
C THR A 41 -20.51 32.81 -5.70
N SER A 42 -20.16 33.36 -4.53
CA SER A 42 -20.54 32.81 -3.22
C SER A 42 -22.04 32.61 -3.04
N LYS A 43 -22.87 33.44 -3.69
CA LYS A 43 -24.35 33.31 -3.66
C LYS A 43 -24.88 32.08 -4.40
N GLU A 44 -24.09 31.52 -5.32
CA GLU A 44 -24.44 30.29 -6.06
C GLU A 44 -23.98 29.03 -5.31
N ALA A 45 -23.05 29.17 -4.36
CA ALA A 45 -22.47 28.06 -3.63
C ALA A 45 -23.37 27.61 -2.47
N ILE A 46 -23.42 26.30 -2.25
CA ILE A 46 -24.08 25.71 -1.08
C ILE A 46 -23.04 25.62 0.03
N ASP A 47 -23.19 26.47 1.05
CA ASP A 47 -22.28 26.50 2.19
C ASP A 47 -22.33 25.19 2.99
N GLY A 48 -21.17 24.70 3.41
CA GLY A 48 -21.02 23.49 4.22
C GLY A 48 -21.46 22.18 3.55
N PHE A 49 -21.66 22.10 2.22
CA PHE A 49 -22.17 20.90 1.55
C PHE A 49 -21.33 19.63 1.81
N PHE A 50 -20.00 19.78 1.93
CA PHE A 50 -19.08 18.67 2.22
C PHE A 50 -18.72 18.55 3.71
N GLY A 51 -19.36 19.32 4.60
CA GLY A 51 -19.07 19.34 6.03
C GLY A 51 -17.89 20.25 6.41
N GLU A 52 -17.54 20.25 7.70
CA GLU A 52 -16.61 21.24 8.29
C GLU A 52 -15.13 21.00 7.95
N HIS A 53 -14.78 19.80 7.47
CA HIS A 53 -13.39 19.40 7.20
C HIS A 53 -12.96 19.60 5.75
N PHE A 54 -13.89 19.96 4.86
CA PHE A 54 -13.61 20.15 3.43
C PHE A 54 -13.92 21.58 3.03
N LEU A 55 -12.93 22.30 2.51
CA LEU A 55 -13.13 23.64 1.97
C LEU A 55 -13.85 23.61 0.61
N ASN A 56 -13.41 22.71 -0.28
CA ASN A 56 -14.00 22.55 -1.60
C ASN A 56 -13.70 21.16 -2.21
N VAL A 57 -14.53 20.74 -3.17
CA VAL A 57 -14.28 19.61 -4.07
C VAL A 57 -14.44 20.08 -5.51
N THR A 58 -13.39 19.90 -6.32
CA THR A 58 -13.41 20.21 -7.76
C THR A 58 -13.41 18.93 -8.59
N ALA A 59 -14.34 18.83 -9.54
CA ALA A 59 -14.38 17.76 -10.53
C ALA A 59 -13.86 18.24 -11.89
N ILE A 60 -12.84 17.56 -12.43
CA ILE A 60 -12.30 17.84 -13.77
C ILE A 60 -12.89 16.82 -14.75
N ILE A 61 -13.84 17.28 -15.58
CA ILE A 61 -14.60 16.43 -16.50
C ILE A 61 -14.30 16.83 -17.95
N GLY A 62 -14.25 15.87 -18.85
CA GLY A 62 -14.00 16.11 -20.28
C GLY A 62 -13.72 14.83 -21.05
N GLU A 63 -13.68 14.93 -22.37
CA GLU A 63 -13.41 13.80 -23.27
C GLU A 63 -11.97 13.27 -23.16
N ASN A 64 -11.73 12.07 -23.68
CA ASN A 64 -10.38 11.52 -23.75
C ASN A 64 -9.48 12.43 -24.59
N GLY A 65 -8.27 12.73 -24.09
CA GLY A 65 -7.35 13.65 -24.75
C GLY A 65 -7.56 15.14 -24.46
N SER A 66 -8.58 15.53 -23.67
CA SER A 66 -8.84 16.94 -23.32
C SER A 66 -7.85 17.57 -22.33
N GLY A 67 -6.83 16.82 -21.87
CA GLY A 67 -5.78 17.35 -20.98
C GLY A 67 -6.02 17.15 -19.48
N LYS A 68 -7.08 16.46 -19.04
CA LYS A 68 -7.41 16.25 -17.61
C LYS A 68 -6.22 15.77 -16.76
N SER A 69 -5.59 14.68 -17.15
CA SER A 69 -4.44 14.13 -16.41
C SER A 69 -3.20 15.03 -16.50
N ASN A 70 -3.06 15.80 -17.59
CA ASN A 70 -1.96 16.76 -17.74
C ASN A 70 -2.17 17.98 -16.86
N LEU A 71 -3.42 18.41 -16.61
CA LEU A 71 -3.72 19.45 -15.63
C LEU A 71 -3.36 19.01 -14.22
N ILE A 72 -3.73 17.78 -13.83
CA ILE A 72 -3.37 17.23 -12.50
C ILE A 72 -1.84 17.19 -12.36
N GLU A 73 -1.14 16.68 -13.36
CA GLU A 73 0.33 16.65 -13.37
C GLU A 73 0.96 18.04 -13.31
N PHE A 74 0.38 19.01 -14.02
CA PHE A 74 0.82 20.40 -13.96
C PHE A 74 0.69 20.95 -12.55
N VAL A 75 -0.49 20.81 -11.93
CA VAL A 75 -0.75 21.30 -10.56
C VAL A 75 0.21 20.65 -9.56
N LEU A 76 0.35 19.32 -9.59
CA LEU A 76 1.24 18.60 -8.68
C LEU A 76 2.70 18.99 -8.87
N SER A 77 3.19 18.98 -10.12
CA SER A 77 4.59 19.34 -10.39
C SER A 77 4.88 20.81 -10.07
N ARG A 78 3.93 21.73 -10.18
CA ARG A 78 4.19 23.15 -9.89
C ARG A 78 4.04 23.51 -8.42
N ILE A 79 3.02 22.98 -7.75
CA ILE A 79 2.65 23.43 -6.40
C ILE A 79 3.12 22.44 -5.31
N ALA A 80 3.40 21.17 -5.65
CA ALA A 80 3.90 20.18 -4.69
C ALA A 80 5.43 19.96 -4.75
N SER A 81 6.17 20.80 -5.47
CA SER A 81 7.57 20.54 -5.85
C SER A 81 8.67 21.06 -4.92
N PHE A 82 8.37 21.21 -3.64
CA PHE A 82 9.32 21.67 -2.64
C PHE A 82 9.14 20.93 -1.30
N GLY A 83 10.23 20.83 -0.55
CA GLY A 83 10.27 20.36 0.84
C GLY A 83 11.64 19.79 1.23
N ASN A 84 11.90 19.64 2.54
CA ASN A 84 13.20 19.21 3.09
C ASN A 84 14.43 20.02 2.61
N GLY A 85 14.24 21.31 2.28
CA GLY A 85 15.32 22.19 1.81
C GLY A 85 15.70 22.01 0.34
N TYR A 86 14.93 21.23 -0.42
CA TYR A 86 15.11 21.05 -1.86
C TYR A 86 13.84 21.48 -2.60
N PHE A 87 14.02 22.02 -3.81
CA PHE A 87 12.93 22.28 -4.74
C PHE A 87 13.32 21.79 -6.13
N ILE A 88 12.33 21.42 -6.94
CA ILE A 88 12.55 21.07 -8.34
C ILE A 88 12.38 22.35 -9.16
N GLY A 89 13.48 22.83 -9.75
CA GLY A 89 13.46 23.91 -10.72
C GLY A 89 12.98 23.40 -12.09
N PHE A 90 12.17 24.19 -12.78
CA PHE A 90 11.69 23.87 -14.12
C PHE A 90 12.39 24.73 -15.16
N ASN A 91 13.07 24.06 -16.11
CA ASN A 91 13.61 24.74 -17.28
C ASN A 91 12.48 25.19 -18.20
N ASN A 92 12.59 26.39 -18.76
CA ASN A 92 11.66 26.94 -19.76
C ASN A 92 10.18 27.00 -19.32
N LEU A 93 9.91 27.53 -18.13
CA LEU A 93 8.54 27.83 -17.70
C LEU A 93 7.83 28.74 -18.69
N GLY A 94 6.60 28.39 -19.07
CA GLY A 94 5.71 29.24 -19.85
C GLY A 94 5.21 30.43 -19.02
N LYS A 95 4.27 31.21 -19.56
CA LYS A 95 3.49 32.11 -18.71
C LYS A 95 2.52 31.27 -17.87
N GLU A 96 2.57 31.41 -16.56
CA GLU A 96 1.79 30.59 -15.61
C GLU A 96 1.29 31.48 -14.48
N ILE A 97 0.03 31.29 -14.04
CA ILE A 97 -0.59 32.02 -12.93
C ILE A 97 -1.27 31.01 -12.01
N PHE A 98 -1.13 31.19 -10.71
CA PHE A 98 -1.88 30.49 -9.66
C PHE A 98 -2.50 31.51 -8.72
N VAL A 99 -3.73 31.23 -8.27
CA VAL A 99 -4.37 31.99 -7.18
C VAL A 99 -4.59 31.04 -6.02
N LEU A 100 -3.88 31.28 -4.92
CA LEU A 100 -4.02 30.57 -3.66
C LEU A 100 -4.61 31.53 -2.63
N ASP A 101 -5.85 31.30 -2.20
CA ASP A 101 -6.60 32.23 -1.35
C ASP A 101 -6.67 33.66 -1.94
N LYS A 102 -5.92 34.62 -1.37
CA LYS A 102 -5.77 36.00 -1.87
C LYS A 102 -4.33 36.30 -2.33
N THR A 103 -3.55 35.26 -2.63
CA THR A 103 -2.18 35.37 -3.13
C THR A 103 -2.12 34.93 -4.58
N ILE A 104 -1.68 35.84 -5.45
CA ILE A 104 -1.49 35.63 -6.88
C ILE A 104 -0.02 35.34 -7.11
N ILE A 105 0.28 34.12 -7.55
CA ILE A 105 1.63 33.65 -7.82
C ILE A 105 1.78 33.49 -9.32
N SER A 106 2.80 34.12 -9.92
CA SER A 106 2.95 34.10 -11.37
C SER A 106 4.40 33.96 -11.81
N SER A 107 4.62 33.37 -12.98
CA SER A 107 5.94 33.43 -13.60
C SER A 107 6.32 34.90 -13.88
N GLN A 108 7.59 35.26 -13.80
CA GLN A 108 8.08 36.62 -14.13
C GLN A 108 7.74 37.10 -15.56
N LYS A 109 7.26 36.20 -16.43
CA LYS A 109 6.85 36.50 -17.81
C LYS A 109 5.42 37.03 -17.91
N VAL A 110 4.65 36.98 -16.82
CA VAL A 110 3.26 37.45 -16.76
C VAL A 110 3.25 38.90 -16.26
N ASN A 111 2.49 39.75 -16.94
CA ASN A 111 2.16 41.08 -16.47
C ASN A 111 0.68 41.16 -16.13
N PHE A 112 0.34 42.14 -15.28
CA PHE A 112 -1.04 42.45 -14.90
C PHE A 112 -1.29 43.94 -15.07
N SER A 113 -2.05 44.31 -16.10
CA SER A 113 -2.45 45.70 -16.36
C SER A 113 -3.32 46.27 -15.23
N ASN A 114 -4.06 45.41 -14.54
CA ASN A 114 -4.97 45.77 -13.44
C ASN A 114 -4.40 45.46 -12.05
N LYS A 115 -3.07 45.36 -11.90
CA LYS A 115 -2.42 44.99 -10.63
C LYS A 115 -2.88 45.83 -9.44
N GLN A 116 -2.86 47.15 -9.56
CA GLN A 116 -3.23 48.07 -8.48
C GLN A 116 -4.68 47.84 -8.01
N SER A 117 -5.61 47.64 -8.95
CA SER A 117 -7.01 47.36 -8.61
C SER A 117 -7.15 46.03 -7.85
N LEU A 118 -6.38 45.00 -8.19
CA LEU A 118 -6.38 43.73 -7.45
C LEU A 118 -5.78 43.89 -6.04
N GLU A 119 -4.75 44.73 -5.87
CA GLU A 119 -4.17 45.04 -4.55
C GLU A 119 -5.19 45.80 -3.66
N GLU A 120 -5.98 46.71 -4.24
CA GLU A 120 -7.07 47.41 -3.55
C GLU A 120 -8.19 46.44 -3.09
N GLU A 121 -8.42 45.35 -3.84
CA GLU A 121 -9.31 44.23 -3.48
C GLU A 121 -8.66 43.23 -2.48
N GLY A 122 -7.45 43.54 -1.99
CA GLY A 122 -6.75 42.77 -0.96
C GLY A 122 -5.90 41.60 -1.48
N PHE A 123 -5.68 41.51 -2.79
CA PHE A 123 -4.76 40.49 -3.33
C PHE A 123 -3.29 40.88 -3.12
N THR A 124 -2.47 39.86 -2.88
CA THR A 124 -1.01 39.97 -2.79
C THR A 124 -0.36 39.31 -4.01
N PHE A 125 0.80 39.79 -4.42
CA PHE A 125 1.50 39.29 -5.61
C PHE A 125 2.88 38.75 -5.27
N SER A 126 3.15 37.54 -5.75
CA SER A 126 4.48 36.95 -5.75
C SER A 126 4.83 36.46 -7.14
N SER A 127 6.12 36.54 -7.49
CA SER A 127 6.61 36.08 -8.79
C SER A 127 7.77 35.11 -8.64
N TYR A 128 7.93 34.23 -9.63
CA TYR A 128 9.02 33.25 -9.66
C TYR A 128 9.65 33.12 -11.05
N LYS A 129 10.91 32.68 -11.06
CA LYS A 129 11.69 32.43 -12.27
C LYS A 129 11.74 30.94 -12.63
N GLU A 130 12.04 30.06 -11.66
CA GLU A 130 12.28 28.63 -11.92
C GLU A 130 11.33 27.71 -11.15
N SER A 131 10.76 28.17 -10.03
CA SER A 131 9.79 27.41 -9.25
C SER A 131 8.84 28.31 -8.46
N VAL A 132 7.57 27.90 -8.35
CA VAL A 132 6.55 28.54 -7.48
C VAL A 132 7.08 28.71 -6.05
N PHE A 133 8.01 27.85 -5.60
CA PHE A 133 8.66 27.97 -4.30
C PHE A 133 9.42 29.30 -4.10
N GLU A 134 10.07 29.84 -5.12
CA GLU A 134 10.78 31.13 -5.03
C GLU A 134 9.84 32.27 -4.62
N ALA A 135 8.56 32.15 -4.98
CA ALA A 135 7.52 33.13 -4.67
C ALA A 135 7.18 33.19 -3.17
N PHE A 136 7.62 32.20 -2.39
CA PHE A 136 7.33 32.07 -0.95
C PHE A 136 8.52 32.40 -0.04
N GLY A 137 9.65 32.90 -0.56
CA GLY A 137 10.76 33.40 0.26
C GLY A 137 11.83 32.37 0.63
N ARG A 138 12.75 32.73 1.55
CA ARG A 138 13.97 31.96 1.84
C ARG A 138 13.65 30.60 2.47
N LEU A 139 14.45 29.61 2.07
CA LEU A 139 14.36 28.16 2.32
C LEU A 139 13.98 27.69 3.75
N LEU A 140 14.15 28.49 4.80
CA LEU A 140 13.92 28.09 6.20
C LEU A 140 12.59 28.59 6.79
N GLU A 141 12.06 29.73 6.34
CA GLU A 141 10.76 30.25 6.78
C GLU A 141 9.62 29.64 5.92
N ALA A 142 9.85 29.45 4.62
CA ALA A 142 8.89 28.85 3.69
C ALA A 142 8.54 27.37 3.98
N ILE A 143 9.45 26.60 4.61
CA ILE A 143 9.18 25.21 5.03
C ILE A 143 8.18 25.15 6.19
N GLN A 144 8.10 26.20 7.02
CA GLN A 144 7.10 26.29 8.09
C GLN A 144 5.82 26.99 7.63
N GLU A 145 5.89 27.91 6.66
CA GLU A 145 4.74 28.73 6.25
C GLU A 145 3.84 28.09 5.20
N ILE A 146 4.35 27.27 4.27
CA ILE A 146 3.50 26.58 3.30
C ILE A 146 3.11 25.21 3.85
N GLY A 147 2.30 25.21 4.91
CA GLY A 147 1.78 24.00 5.58
C GLY A 147 0.82 23.14 4.74
N ASN A 148 0.82 23.24 3.41
CA ASN A 148 -0.03 22.42 2.56
C ASN A 148 0.64 21.07 2.30
N THR A 149 -0.01 20.02 2.74
CA THR A 149 0.32 18.65 2.37
C THR A 149 -0.50 18.26 1.15
N TYR A 150 0.16 17.76 0.11
CA TYR A 150 -0.52 17.22 -1.07
C TYR A 150 -0.60 15.71 -0.96
N ILE A 151 -1.78 15.17 -1.25
CA ILE A 151 -2.01 13.73 -1.32
C ILE A 151 -2.43 13.41 -2.74
N PHE A 152 -1.68 12.53 -3.41
CA PHE A 152 -2.06 12.02 -4.72
C PHE A 152 -2.42 10.55 -4.61
N TYR A 153 -3.60 10.22 -5.14
CA TYR A 153 -4.11 8.86 -5.19
C TYR A 153 -4.54 8.52 -6.62
N SER A 154 -4.07 7.38 -7.10
CA SER A 154 -4.50 6.79 -8.36
C SER A 154 -4.50 5.27 -8.22
N PRO A 155 -5.65 4.59 -8.33
CA PRO A 155 -5.70 3.13 -8.26
C PRO A 155 -5.20 2.47 -9.56
N THR A 156 -5.05 3.24 -10.64
CA THR A 156 -4.66 2.73 -11.95
C THR A 156 -3.15 2.76 -12.12
N LEU A 157 -2.62 1.71 -12.73
CA LEU A 157 -1.24 1.69 -13.22
C LEU A 157 -1.19 2.46 -14.54
N ASP A 158 -0.63 3.66 -14.53
CA ASP A 158 -0.53 4.54 -15.71
C ASP A 158 0.93 4.94 -16.04
N PHE A 159 1.89 4.43 -15.26
CA PHE A 159 3.34 4.65 -15.38
C PHE A 159 3.76 6.12 -15.43
N ARG A 160 2.89 7.04 -14.97
CA ARG A 160 3.30 8.41 -14.66
C ARG A 160 4.11 8.39 -13.39
N ASP A 161 5.35 8.84 -13.50
CA ASP A 161 6.22 9.06 -12.36
C ASP A 161 6.09 10.52 -11.94
N PHE A 162 5.43 10.77 -10.81
CA PHE A 162 5.39 12.10 -10.20
C PHE A 162 6.66 12.39 -9.39
N GLY A 163 7.65 11.50 -9.44
CA GLY A 163 8.94 11.61 -8.78
C GLY A 163 8.83 11.25 -7.30
N ASN A 164 9.49 10.17 -6.89
CA ASN A 164 9.89 9.97 -5.51
C ASN A 164 10.86 11.11 -5.11
N GLY A 165 10.35 12.19 -4.53
CA GLY A 165 11.17 13.36 -4.18
C GLY A 165 10.45 14.71 -4.11
N LEU A 166 9.17 14.79 -4.49
CA LEU A 166 8.33 15.94 -4.16
C LEU A 166 8.05 15.91 -2.65
N ALA A 167 8.82 16.65 -1.87
CA ALA A 167 8.86 16.48 -0.42
C ALA A 167 7.56 16.85 0.32
N ASN A 168 6.63 17.58 -0.31
CA ASN A 168 5.29 17.86 0.22
C ASN A 168 4.18 17.03 -0.45
N LEU A 169 4.52 16.05 -1.28
CA LEU A 169 3.58 15.14 -1.91
C LEU A 169 3.68 13.74 -1.27
N TYR A 170 2.56 13.30 -0.71
CA TYR A 170 2.34 11.89 -0.38
C TYR A 170 1.64 11.22 -1.56
N ASP A 171 2.41 10.46 -2.34
CA ASP A 171 1.92 9.74 -3.50
C ASP A 171 1.60 8.28 -3.12
N PHE A 172 0.30 7.98 -3.00
CA PHE A 172 -0.25 6.65 -2.75
C PHE A 172 -0.80 6.00 -4.04
N SER A 173 -0.32 6.45 -5.20
CA SER A 173 -0.69 5.85 -6.48
C SER A 173 -0.18 4.41 -6.59
N THR A 174 -0.88 3.63 -7.41
CA THR A 174 -0.48 2.26 -7.73
C THR A 174 0.91 2.21 -8.35
N ASN A 175 1.34 3.22 -9.12
CA ASN A 175 2.72 3.25 -9.66
C ASN A 175 3.75 3.35 -8.54
N THR A 176 3.59 4.32 -7.63
CA THR A 176 4.55 4.57 -6.55
C THR A 176 4.63 3.40 -5.59
N LEU A 177 3.47 2.83 -5.23
CA LEU A 177 3.42 1.63 -4.40
C LEU A 177 3.99 0.41 -5.11
N PHE A 178 3.72 0.22 -6.40
CA PHE A 178 4.28 -0.90 -7.16
C PHE A 178 5.82 -0.90 -7.16
N TYR A 179 6.45 0.27 -7.34
CA TYR A 179 7.90 0.39 -7.25
C TYR A 179 8.42 0.24 -5.81
N SER A 180 7.75 0.83 -4.83
CA SER A 180 8.19 0.74 -3.43
C SER A 180 8.01 -0.67 -2.86
N ASP A 181 6.94 -1.39 -3.23
CA ASP A 181 6.69 -2.79 -2.89
C ASP A 181 7.79 -3.71 -3.39
N GLN A 182 8.34 -3.43 -4.58
CA GLN A 182 9.48 -4.17 -5.12
C GLN A 182 10.73 -4.03 -4.24
N SER A 183 10.95 -2.85 -3.67
CA SER A 183 12.13 -2.52 -2.87
C SER A 183 11.99 -2.82 -1.38
N SER A 184 10.77 -2.76 -0.85
CA SER A 184 10.48 -2.77 0.59
C SER A 184 10.39 -4.17 1.18
N ASP A 185 10.07 -5.18 0.36
CA ASP A 185 9.99 -6.55 0.84
C ASP A 185 10.95 -7.52 0.11
N PRO A 186 12.10 -7.86 0.73
CA PRO A 186 13.02 -8.88 0.24
C PRO A 186 12.36 -10.25 0.05
N THR A 187 11.14 -10.48 0.56
CA THR A 187 10.33 -11.71 0.47
C THR A 187 9.62 -11.91 -0.85
N VAL A 188 9.40 -10.82 -1.54
CA VAL A 188 8.72 -10.81 -2.83
C VAL A 188 9.73 -10.93 -3.97
N TYR A 189 10.87 -10.24 -3.86
CA TYR A 189 11.84 -10.08 -4.95
C TYR A 189 12.48 -11.38 -5.49
N ARG A 190 12.50 -12.44 -4.69
CA ARG A 190 13.55 -13.45 -4.81
C ARG A 190 12.99 -14.89 -4.74
N GLN A 191 11.64 -15.06 -4.78
CA GLN A 191 10.86 -16.30 -4.53
C GLN A 191 10.89 -17.37 -5.63
N ASN A 192 11.84 -17.37 -6.57
CA ASN A 192 11.93 -18.41 -7.58
C ASN A 192 13.40 -18.68 -7.97
N GLU A 193 13.77 -19.96 -7.95
CA GLU A 193 14.93 -20.48 -8.66
C GLU A 193 14.67 -20.36 -10.18
N GLY A 194 15.01 -19.22 -10.78
CA GLY A 194 15.06 -19.05 -12.24
C GLY A 194 14.00 -18.14 -12.89
N GLY A 195 13.21 -17.37 -12.15
CA GLY A 195 12.30 -16.40 -12.77
C GLY A 195 11.81 -15.33 -11.80
N PHE A 196 11.93 -14.06 -12.15
CA PHE A 196 11.40 -12.94 -11.38
C PHE A 196 9.97 -13.22 -10.90
N PHE A 197 9.68 -12.96 -9.62
CA PHE A 197 8.28 -12.80 -9.20
C PHE A 197 7.75 -11.65 -10.06
N PRO A 198 6.67 -11.83 -10.85
CA PRO A 198 6.15 -10.73 -11.63
C PRO A 198 5.86 -9.56 -10.68
N ASP A 199 6.38 -8.37 -10.98
CA ASP A 199 6.23 -7.18 -10.13
C ASP A 199 4.75 -6.90 -9.79
N LEU A 200 3.82 -7.40 -10.61
CA LEU A 200 2.39 -7.37 -10.32
C LEU A 200 1.98 -8.26 -9.13
N SER A 201 2.49 -9.48 -9.05
CA SER A 201 2.19 -10.40 -7.95
C SER A 201 2.74 -9.88 -6.63
N ALA A 202 3.90 -9.21 -6.70
CA ALA A 202 4.51 -8.48 -5.59
C ALA A 202 3.57 -7.44 -4.99
N HIS A 203 3.14 -6.54 -5.85
CA HIS A 203 2.22 -5.47 -5.48
C HIS A 203 0.90 -6.02 -4.95
N VAL A 204 0.30 -7.04 -5.60
CA VAL A 204 -0.95 -7.65 -5.12
C VAL A 204 -0.82 -8.22 -3.71
N PHE A 205 0.31 -8.86 -3.39
CA PHE A 205 0.57 -9.38 -2.05
C PHE A 205 0.67 -8.26 -1.02
N MET A 206 1.47 -7.23 -1.31
CA MET A 206 1.66 -6.08 -0.42
C MET A 206 0.38 -5.27 -0.23
N GLU A 207 -0.46 -5.20 -1.26
CA GLU A 207 -1.77 -4.57 -1.18
C GLU A 207 -2.68 -5.29 -0.18
N VAL A 208 -2.75 -6.62 -0.23
CA VAL A 208 -3.53 -7.38 0.76
C VAL A 208 -2.96 -7.21 2.16
N LYS A 209 -1.63 -7.15 2.31
CA LYS A 209 -0.99 -6.87 3.61
C LYS A 209 -1.43 -5.50 4.15
N ARG A 210 -1.36 -4.43 3.34
CA ARG A 210 -1.88 -3.10 3.70
C ARG A 210 -3.35 -3.16 4.14
N HIS A 211 -4.18 -3.92 3.43
CA HIS A 211 -5.58 -4.09 3.80
C HIS A 211 -5.73 -4.74 5.18
N LEU A 212 -4.94 -5.77 5.49
CA LEU A 212 -4.98 -6.46 6.77
C LEU A 212 -4.42 -5.58 7.89
N ASP A 213 -3.37 -4.81 7.65
CA ASP A 213 -2.83 -3.82 8.59
C ASP A 213 -3.88 -2.75 8.90
N PHE A 214 -4.53 -2.21 7.87
CA PHE A 214 -5.63 -1.25 7.99
C PHE A 214 -6.80 -1.78 8.83
N ILE A 215 -7.26 -3.01 8.54
CA ILE A 215 -8.31 -3.66 9.33
C ILE A 215 -7.83 -3.89 10.77
N SER A 216 -6.58 -4.32 10.95
CA SER A 216 -5.98 -4.58 12.26
C SER A 216 -5.83 -3.33 13.13
N ALA A 217 -5.69 -2.15 12.53
CA ALA A 217 -5.66 -0.87 13.22
C ALA A 217 -6.99 -0.50 13.91
N GLY A 218 -8.09 -1.20 13.62
CA GLY A 218 -9.34 -1.09 14.38
C GLY A 218 -10.21 0.11 14.03
N ILE A 219 -10.16 0.56 12.77
CA ILE A 219 -11.03 1.62 12.26
C ILE A 219 -12.48 1.15 12.24
N LYS A 220 -13.37 1.86 12.95
CA LYS A 220 -14.73 1.42 13.25
C LYS A 220 -15.77 1.86 12.22
N ASP A 221 -15.52 2.94 11.49
CA ASP A 221 -16.52 3.61 10.64
C ASP A 221 -16.11 3.53 9.17
N LEU A 222 -16.21 2.34 8.57
CA LEU A 222 -16.01 2.17 7.13
C LEU A 222 -17.30 2.48 6.37
N PRO A 223 -17.25 3.30 5.30
CA PRO A 223 -18.44 3.56 4.47
C PRO A 223 -18.79 2.39 3.54
N PHE A 224 -18.12 1.25 3.68
CA PHE A 224 -18.30 0.05 2.87
C PHE A 224 -18.16 -1.20 3.73
N LYS A 225 -18.73 -2.31 3.24
CA LYS A 225 -18.60 -3.61 3.89
C LYS A 225 -17.23 -4.20 3.62
N LEU A 226 -16.64 -4.83 4.63
CA LEU A 226 -15.41 -5.58 4.45
C LEU A 226 -15.63 -6.79 3.50
N PRO A 227 -14.56 -7.27 2.84
CA PRO A 227 -14.63 -8.44 1.98
C PRO A 227 -15.25 -9.62 2.71
N LYS A 228 -16.10 -10.42 2.04
CA LYS A 228 -16.81 -11.52 2.72
C LYS A 228 -15.91 -12.59 3.30
N ASN A 229 -14.77 -12.85 2.66
CA ASN A 229 -13.86 -13.91 3.06
C ASN A 229 -12.40 -13.48 2.88
N LEU A 230 -11.56 -13.90 3.82
CA LEU A 230 -10.11 -13.88 3.74
C LEU A 230 -9.62 -15.30 3.49
N ASN A 231 -8.89 -15.51 2.41
CA ASN A 231 -8.19 -16.76 2.16
C ASN A 231 -6.75 -16.64 2.63
N ILE A 232 -6.27 -17.72 3.25
CA ILE A 232 -4.90 -17.85 3.73
C ILE A 232 -4.33 -19.10 3.09
N LYS A 233 -3.32 -18.95 2.24
CA LYS A 233 -2.59 -20.06 1.62
C LYS A 233 -1.20 -20.18 2.21
N VAL A 234 -0.84 -21.35 2.72
CA VAL A 234 0.49 -21.61 3.26
C VAL A 234 1.46 -21.94 2.14
N VAL A 235 2.59 -21.25 2.13
CA VAL A 235 3.71 -21.57 1.24
C VAL A 235 4.48 -22.73 1.85
N ARG A 236 4.63 -23.82 1.08
CA ARG A 236 5.37 -25.01 1.52
C ARG A 236 6.81 -24.68 1.86
N PHE A 237 7.35 -25.33 2.89
CA PHE A 237 8.74 -25.28 3.32
C PHE A 237 9.72 -25.47 2.16
N SER A 238 9.57 -26.56 1.41
CA SER A 238 10.41 -26.89 0.25
C SER A 238 10.34 -25.87 -0.89
N LYS A 239 9.25 -25.09 -0.97
CA LYS A 239 9.06 -24.03 -1.97
C LYS A 239 9.33 -22.64 -1.41
N ASN A 240 9.64 -22.53 -0.13
CA ASN A 240 9.88 -21.25 0.52
C ASN A 240 11.39 -21.03 0.63
N ARG A 241 11.92 -20.14 -0.21
CA ARG A 241 13.36 -19.86 -0.23
C ARG A 241 13.98 -19.32 1.07
N PHE A 242 13.16 -18.74 1.96
CA PHE A 242 13.68 -18.30 3.28
C PHE A 242 14.06 -19.50 4.12
N LEU A 243 13.34 -20.58 3.87
CA LEU A 243 13.48 -21.86 4.54
C LEU A 243 14.43 -22.75 3.76
N SER A 244 14.62 -22.57 2.45
CA SER A 244 15.70 -23.22 1.72
C SER A 244 17.05 -22.68 2.18
N LYS A 245 17.90 -23.56 2.73
CA LYS A 245 19.28 -23.23 3.12
C LYS A 245 20.24 -24.10 2.33
N SER A 246 21.45 -23.59 2.09
CA SER A 246 22.48 -24.39 1.42
C SER A 246 22.85 -25.59 2.31
N THR A 247 23.24 -26.70 1.69
CA THR A 247 23.74 -27.89 2.40
C THR A 247 24.87 -27.52 3.36
N GLU A 248 25.79 -26.66 2.92
CA GLU A 248 26.89 -26.14 3.74
C GLU A 248 26.38 -25.40 5.00
N TRP A 249 25.37 -24.54 4.86
CA TRP A 249 24.78 -23.84 6.01
C TRP A 249 24.11 -24.81 6.97
N ILE A 250 23.36 -25.79 6.45
CA ILE A 250 22.66 -26.81 7.25
C ILE A 250 23.67 -27.66 8.03
N GLU A 251 24.75 -28.09 7.38
CA GLU A 251 25.82 -28.88 8.01
C GLU A 251 26.58 -28.07 9.06
N THR A 252 26.93 -26.81 8.75
CA THR A 252 27.62 -25.91 9.71
C THR A 252 26.82 -25.69 10.99
N ASN A 253 25.48 -25.68 10.88
CA ASN A 253 24.58 -25.48 12.01
C ASN A 253 24.07 -26.78 12.65
N ASN A 254 24.56 -27.95 12.22
CA ASN A 254 24.11 -29.26 12.70
C ASN A 254 22.58 -29.48 12.56
N LEU A 255 21.97 -28.94 11.50
CA LEU A 255 20.50 -28.97 11.28
C LEU A 255 20.04 -30.02 10.26
N LYS A 256 20.93 -30.93 9.86
CA LYS A 256 20.68 -31.90 8.79
C LYS A 256 19.45 -32.78 9.06
N VAL A 257 19.37 -33.33 10.27
CA VAL A 257 18.25 -34.23 10.66
C VAL A 257 16.92 -33.49 10.61
N GLN A 258 16.91 -32.22 11.03
CA GLN A 258 15.72 -31.39 11.14
C GLN A 258 15.23 -30.98 9.76
N TYR A 259 16.12 -30.50 8.89
CA TYR A 259 15.77 -30.13 7.51
C TYR A 259 15.33 -31.33 6.68
N GLU A 260 16.05 -32.45 6.75
CA GLU A 260 15.63 -33.69 6.08
C GLU A 260 14.25 -34.13 6.56
N TYR A 261 13.95 -34.01 7.86
CA TYR A 261 12.64 -34.35 8.39
C TYR A 261 11.54 -33.44 7.85
N LEU A 262 11.75 -32.12 7.79
CA LEU A 262 10.77 -31.17 7.23
C LEU A 262 10.51 -31.45 5.74
N GLU A 263 11.55 -31.74 4.96
CA GLU A 263 11.41 -32.10 3.53
C GLU A 263 10.65 -33.42 3.33
N LEU A 264 11.00 -34.45 4.11
CA LEU A 264 10.32 -35.75 4.07
C LEU A 264 8.85 -35.61 4.48
N PHE A 265 8.58 -34.84 5.54
CA PHE A 265 7.23 -34.56 6.03
C PHE A 265 6.35 -33.94 4.93
N GLU A 266 6.84 -32.94 4.21
CA GLU A 266 6.08 -32.31 3.13
C GLU A 266 5.80 -33.24 1.96
N ARG A 267 6.73 -34.16 1.65
CA ARG A 267 6.54 -35.18 0.62
C ARG A 267 5.46 -36.17 1.03
N ASP A 268 5.47 -36.62 2.28
CA ASP A 268 4.57 -37.65 2.80
C ASP A 268 3.15 -37.13 3.04
N LEU A 269 2.99 -35.83 3.31
CA LEU A 269 1.69 -35.15 3.32
C LEU A 269 0.94 -35.26 1.98
N GLY A 270 1.61 -35.59 0.87
CA GLY A 270 0.94 -35.81 -0.42
C GLY A 270 -0.04 -36.98 -0.44
N VAL A 271 0.02 -37.89 0.54
CA VAL A 271 -0.71 -39.16 0.51
C VAL A 271 -1.96 -39.08 1.40
N ASN A 272 -3.11 -38.93 0.76
CA ASN A 272 -4.47 -39.31 1.20
C ASN A 272 -4.78 -39.23 2.72
N THR A 273 -5.16 -38.05 3.22
CA THR A 273 -5.72 -37.89 4.58
C THR A 273 -7.13 -37.31 4.50
N ALA A 274 -8.06 -37.87 5.29
CA ALA A 274 -9.44 -37.40 5.36
C ALA A 274 -9.57 -36.07 6.13
N ASP A 275 -8.67 -35.81 7.09
CA ASP A 275 -8.59 -34.55 7.82
C ASP A 275 -7.75 -33.52 7.05
N LYS A 276 -8.43 -32.52 6.48
CA LYS A 276 -7.80 -31.43 5.74
C LYS A 276 -7.35 -30.28 6.65
N SER A 277 -8.04 -30.04 7.76
CA SER A 277 -7.74 -28.92 8.67
C SER A 277 -6.46 -29.20 9.46
N GLY A 278 -6.32 -30.42 9.97
CA GLY A 278 -5.07 -30.88 10.57
C GLY A 278 -3.90 -30.75 9.59
N LYS A 279 -4.13 -31.06 8.30
CA LYS A 279 -3.12 -30.93 7.26
C LYS A 279 -2.62 -29.50 7.05
N PHE A 280 -3.53 -28.55 6.98
CA PHE A 280 -3.19 -27.13 6.88
C PHE A 280 -2.34 -26.68 8.07
N LYS A 281 -2.77 -27.03 9.30
CA LYS A 281 -2.06 -26.69 10.53
C LYS A 281 -0.65 -27.29 10.56
N GLN A 282 -0.49 -28.54 10.11
CA GLN A 282 0.82 -29.20 10.08
C GLN A 282 1.77 -28.59 9.06
N ILE A 283 1.31 -28.26 7.84
CA ILE A 283 2.14 -27.54 6.83
C ILE A 283 2.54 -26.17 7.35
N LEU A 284 1.63 -25.51 8.06
CA LEU A 284 1.91 -24.23 8.65
C LEU A 284 2.93 -24.34 9.79
N ALA A 285 2.80 -25.34 10.65
CA ALA A 285 3.73 -25.61 11.74
C ALA A 285 5.13 -25.92 11.18
N SER A 286 5.24 -26.75 10.13
CA SER A 286 6.52 -27.05 9.49
C SER A 286 7.18 -25.79 8.91
N SER A 287 6.38 -24.88 8.33
CA SER A 287 6.87 -23.62 7.76
C SER A 287 7.37 -22.65 8.84
N PHE A 288 6.64 -22.51 9.95
CA PHE A 288 7.08 -21.71 11.08
C PHE A 288 8.33 -22.29 11.74
N LEU A 289 8.41 -23.61 11.94
CA LEU A 289 9.59 -24.26 12.49
C LEU A 289 10.81 -24.08 11.59
N GLY A 290 10.64 -24.22 10.28
CA GLY A 290 11.70 -23.91 9.32
C GLY A 290 12.21 -22.47 9.48
N LEU A 291 11.30 -21.51 9.69
CA LEU A 291 11.69 -20.11 9.88
C LEU A 291 12.45 -19.91 11.19
N LEU A 292 11.97 -20.48 12.28
CA LEU A 292 12.63 -20.36 13.58
C LEU A 292 14.00 -21.04 13.56
N MET A 293 14.14 -22.23 12.96
CA MET A 293 15.44 -22.88 12.75
C MET A 293 16.39 -22.03 11.91
N ALA A 294 15.87 -21.35 10.88
CA ALA A 294 16.67 -20.49 10.01
C ALA A 294 17.20 -19.24 10.73
N ASN A 295 16.49 -18.73 11.74
CA ASN A 295 16.88 -17.54 12.51
C ASN A 295 17.66 -17.91 13.79
N TYR A 296 17.34 -19.04 14.42
CA TYR A 296 17.89 -19.50 15.69
C TYR A 296 18.38 -20.95 15.56
N PRO A 297 19.48 -21.22 14.85
CA PRO A 297 19.89 -22.60 14.55
C PRO A 297 20.32 -23.41 15.79
N GLU A 298 21.04 -22.78 16.73
CA GLU A 298 21.64 -23.47 17.88
C GLU A 298 20.63 -24.26 18.72
N PRO A 299 19.51 -23.68 19.19
CA PRO A 299 18.54 -24.39 20.01
C PRO A 299 17.91 -25.63 19.35
N PHE A 300 17.97 -25.73 18.01
CA PHE A 300 17.33 -26.83 17.27
C PHE A 300 18.30 -27.97 16.91
N SER A 301 19.62 -27.75 17.01
CA SER A 301 20.66 -28.70 16.59
C SER A 301 20.59 -30.07 17.29
N GLY A 302 20.10 -30.12 18.53
CA GLY A 302 19.95 -31.35 19.32
C GLY A 302 18.61 -32.08 19.16
N LEU A 303 17.62 -31.46 18.51
CA LEU A 303 16.27 -32.00 18.44
C LEU A 303 16.22 -33.28 17.59
N GLN A 304 15.50 -34.29 18.09
CA GLN A 304 15.26 -35.53 17.38
C GLN A 304 14.01 -35.41 16.51
N ARG A 305 13.86 -36.35 15.56
CA ARG A 305 12.67 -36.41 14.69
C ARG A 305 11.37 -36.51 15.48
N GLU A 306 11.40 -37.17 16.63
CA GLU A 306 10.22 -37.32 17.48
C GLU A 306 9.79 -35.99 18.13
N ASP A 307 10.75 -35.10 18.44
CA ASP A 307 10.44 -33.76 18.95
C ASP A 307 9.73 -32.93 17.87
N LEU A 308 10.30 -32.92 16.66
CA LEU A 308 9.70 -32.24 15.51
C LEU A 308 8.34 -32.80 15.13
N ARG A 309 8.17 -34.13 15.25
CA ARG A 309 6.89 -34.79 15.02
C ARG A 309 5.82 -34.23 15.96
N LYS A 310 6.08 -34.20 17.27
CA LYS A 310 5.11 -33.66 18.25
C LYS A 310 4.76 -32.20 17.95
N TRP A 311 5.74 -31.40 17.58
CA TRP A 311 5.51 -29.97 17.31
C TRP A 311 4.68 -29.76 16.04
N ILE A 312 4.89 -30.57 15.00
CA ILE A 312 4.16 -30.45 13.73
C ILE A 312 2.77 -31.06 13.83
N TYR A 313 2.65 -32.29 14.34
CA TYR A 313 1.39 -33.04 14.37
C TYR A 313 0.48 -32.56 15.49
N ASP A 314 1.03 -32.39 16.68
CA ASP A 314 0.26 -32.16 17.90
C ASP A 314 0.26 -30.67 18.31
N GLN A 315 1.04 -29.82 17.62
CA GLN A 315 1.23 -28.39 17.96
C GLN A 315 1.75 -28.18 19.40
N GLU A 316 2.47 -29.18 19.94
CA GLU A 316 3.03 -29.17 21.31
C GLU A 316 4.39 -28.48 21.36
N PHE A 317 4.42 -27.16 21.15
CA PHE A 317 5.67 -26.38 21.22
C PHE A 317 6.20 -26.26 22.66
N PRO A 318 7.52 -26.28 22.88
CA PRO A 318 8.11 -26.15 24.22
C PRO A 318 7.88 -24.74 24.78
N ASN A 319 7.90 -24.60 26.11
CA ASN A 319 7.77 -23.29 26.77
C ASN A 319 9.07 -22.48 26.75
N THR A 320 10.21 -23.16 26.71
CA THR A 320 11.52 -22.54 26.64
C THR A 320 12.50 -23.43 25.89
N MET A 321 13.41 -22.80 25.17
CA MET A 321 14.54 -23.35 24.44
C MET A 321 15.85 -22.69 24.88
N GLY A 322 15.82 -21.91 25.98
CA GLY A 322 17.00 -21.24 26.54
C GLY A 322 17.44 -19.99 25.78
N ASN A 323 16.55 -19.40 24.97
CA ASN A 323 16.79 -18.16 24.25
C ASN A 323 15.54 -17.28 24.35
N ASP A 324 15.66 -16.13 25.02
CA ASP A 324 14.51 -15.28 25.37
C ASP A 324 13.68 -14.83 24.16
N ASP A 325 14.35 -14.47 23.06
CA ASP A 325 13.68 -14.02 21.82
C ASP A 325 12.97 -15.21 21.13
N LEU A 326 13.61 -16.37 21.02
CA LEU A 326 12.96 -17.59 20.52
C LEU A 326 11.78 -18.01 21.40
N ASP A 327 11.92 -17.91 22.72
CA ASP A 327 10.88 -18.29 23.67
C ASP A 327 9.65 -17.38 23.54
N GLU A 328 9.86 -16.08 23.32
CA GLU A 328 8.79 -15.13 22.97
C GLU A 328 8.10 -15.55 21.67
N LYS A 329 8.86 -15.84 20.60
CA LYS A 329 8.30 -16.26 19.30
C LYS A 329 7.54 -17.58 19.39
N LEU A 330 7.98 -18.52 20.23
CA LEU A 330 7.28 -19.78 20.50
C LEU A 330 5.97 -19.56 21.28
N GLY A 331 5.95 -18.60 22.20
CA GLY A 331 4.73 -18.12 22.86
C GLY A 331 3.71 -17.59 21.85
N GLU A 332 4.14 -16.65 21.01
CA GLU A 332 3.31 -16.10 19.93
C GLU A 332 2.84 -17.19 18.95
N LEU A 333 3.68 -18.19 18.64
CA LEU A 333 3.29 -19.32 17.79
C LEU A 333 2.18 -20.18 18.41
N LYS A 334 2.21 -20.43 19.72
CA LYS A 334 1.12 -21.14 20.41
C LYS A 334 -0.17 -20.34 20.36
N ASP A 335 -0.09 -19.04 20.64
CA ASP A 335 -1.24 -18.15 20.56
C ASP A 335 -1.83 -18.13 19.14
N TYR A 336 -0.97 -18.10 18.11
CA TYR A 336 -1.38 -18.18 16.71
C TYR A 336 -2.20 -19.44 16.42
N PHE A 337 -1.71 -20.61 16.83
CA PHE A 337 -2.42 -21.88 16.61
C PHE A 337 -3.70 -21.99 17.43
N GLN A 338 -3.73 -21.41 18.63
CA GLN A 338 -4.95 -21.33 19.42
C GLN A 338 -6.00 -20.44 18.75
N ILE A 339 -5.62 -19.25 18.26
CA ILE A 339 -6.52 -18.37 17.50
C ILE A 339 -7.03 -19.08 16.25
N LEU A 340 -6.13 -19.75 15.50
CA LEU A 340 -6.52 -20.50 14.31
C LEU A 340 -7.49 -21.63 14.64
N LYS A 341 -7.28 -22.33 15.77
CA LYS A 341 -8.21 -23.35 16.28
C LYS A 341 -9.58 -22.74 16.58
N ASP A 342 -9.63 -21.64 17.32
CA ASP A 342 -10.86 -20.94 17.68
C ASP A 342 -11.64 -20.49 16.44
N ILE A 343 -10.95 -19.97 15.42
CA ILE A 343 -11.55 -19.61 14.12
C ILE A 343 -12.13 -20.86 13.44
N THR A 344 -11.36 -21.95 13.36
CA THR A 344 -11.82 -23.18 12.67
C THR A 344 -12.99 -23.85 13.37
N GLU A 345 -13.06 -23.80 14.71
CA GLU A 345 -14.14 -24.39 15.50
C GLU A 345 -15.40 -23.52 15.48
N SER A 346 -15.25 -22.19 15.52
CA SER A 346 -16.37 -21.25 15.47
C SER A 346 -16.99 -21.13 14.08
N PHE A 347 -16.20 -21.36 13.02
CA PHE A 347 -16.61 -21.22 11.62
C PHE A 347 -16.31 -22.51 10.84
N PRO A 348 -17.09 -23.59 11.06
CA PRO A 348 -16.89 -24.89 10.42
C PRO A 348 -17.09 -24.87 8.89
N HIS A 349 -17.60 -23.76 8.34
CA HIS A 349 -17.69 -23.52 6.90
C HIS A 349 -16.41 -22.94 6.27
N SER A 350 -15.28 -22.95 6.99
CA SER A 350 -13.96 -22.67 6.42
C SER A 350 -13.57 -23.76 5.40
N TYR A 351 -14.13 -23.65 4.19
CA TYR A 351 -13.90 -24.61 3.11
C TYR A 351 -12.43 -24.60 2.71
N LEU A 352 -11.73 -25.72 2.92
CA LEU A 352 -10.50 -26.02 2.19
C LEU A 352 -10.85 -26.23 0.72
N ASN A 353 -10.58 -25.19 -0.07
CA ASN A 353 -11.03 -25.07 -1.45
C ASN A 353 -10.56 -26.27 -2.30
N ARG A 354 -11.50 -26.89 -3.00
CA ARG A 354 -11.22 -27.98 -3.97
C ARG A 354 -10.87 -27.31 -5.30
N ASN A 355 -9.59 -27.06 -5.57
CA ASN A 355 -9.18 -26.89 -6.96
C ASN A 355 -9.16 -28.27 -7.62
N ARG A 356 -10.32 -28.65 -8.16
CA ARG A 356 -10.43 -29.68 -9.17
C ARG A 356 -10.31 -29.00 -10.53
N GLU A 357 -9.19 -28.32 -10.78
CA GLU A 357 -8.90 -27.87 -12.14
C GLU A 357 -8.42 -29.09 -12.93
N ASN A 358 -9.28 -29.50 -13.87
CA ASN A 358 -9.05 -30.56 -14.83
C ASN A 358 -7.85 -30.20 -15.73
N HIS A 359 -6.63 -30.45 -15.27
CA HIS A 359 -5.50 -30.67 -16.17
C HIS A 359 -5.37 -32.18 -16.38
N PRO A 360 -6.00 -32.76 -17.42
CA PRO A 360 -5.93 -34.21 -17.69
C PRO A 360 -4.49 -34.72 -17.85
N ASP A 361 -3.54 -33.83 -18.16
CA ASP A 361 -2.15 -34.18 -18.47
C ASP A 361 -1.13 -33.77 -17.38
N LYS A 362 -1.58 -33.21 -16.24
CA LYS A 362 -0.70 -32.91 -15.10
C LYS A 362 -1.18 -33.62 -13.85
N HIS A 363 -0.56 -34.76 -13.55
CA HIS A 363 -0.78 -35.53 -12.32
C HIS A 363 -0.23 -34.87 -11.03
N GLU A 364 -0.16 -33.53 -10.98
CA GLU A 364 0.22 -32.81 -9.75
C GLU A 364 -1.04 -32.38 -9.01
N TRP A 365 -1.35 -33.13 -7.96
CA TRP A 365 -2.39 -32.79 -7.00
C TRP A 365 -1.92 -31.58 -6.19
N GLU A 366 -2.35 -30.36 -6.53
CA GLU A 366 -2.13 -29.19 -5.67
C GLU A 366 -2.95 -29.36 -4.38
N LEU A 367 -2.29 -29.88 -3.35
CA LEU A 367 -2.91 -30.16 -2.05
C LEU A 367 -3.50 -28.89 -1.41
N ASN A 368 -4.56 -29.12 -0.64
CA ASN A 368 -5.34 -28.18 0.17
C ASN A 368 -4.46 -27.41 1.19
N ASN A 369 -3.71 -26.41 0.74
CA ASN A 369 -2.87 -25.56 1.59
C ASN A 369 -3.56 -24.22 1.91
N GLU A 370 -4.88 -24.15 1.78
CA GLU A 370 -5.65 -22.91 1.86
C GLU A 370 -6.81 -23.06 2.84
N ILE A 371 -6.97 -22.07 3.72
CA ILE A 371 -8.15 -21.92 4.55
C ILE A 371 -8.89 -20.63 4.16
N LEU A 372 -10.21 -20.72 4.06
CA LEU A 372 -11.12 -19.59 3.87
C LEU A 372 -11.72 -19.20 5.23
N ILE A 373 -11.59 -17.94 5.62
CA ILE A 373 -12.17 -17.38 6.84
C ILE A 373 -13.26 -16.39 6.43
N GLU A 374 -14.49 -16.61 6.86
CA GLU A 374 -15.57 -15.63 6.68
C GLU A 374 -15.31 -14.39 7.54
N CYS A 375 -15.42 -13.20 6.94
CA CYS A 375 -15.25 -11.92 7.63
C CYS A 375 -16.62 -11.40 8.08
N SER A 376 -16.85 -11.52 9.38
CA SER A 376 -18.00 -11.02 10.11
C SER A 376 -17.50 -10.16 11.28
N ASP A 377 -18.36 -9.36 11.89
CA ASP A 377 -17.98 -8.56 13.07
C ASP A 377 -17.37 -9.43 14.19
N ALA A 378 -17.83 -10.68 14.33
CA ALA A 378 -17.32 -11.64 15.30
C ALA A 378 -15.94 -12.20 14.92
N SER A 379 -15.66 -12.44 13.63
CA SER A 379 -14.39 -13.02 13.19
C SER A 379 -13.31 -11.99 12.90
N ILE A 380 -13.67 -10.73 12.67
CA ILE A 380 -12.73 -9.64 12.41
C ILE A 380 -11.71 -9.53 13.54
N GLU A 381 -12.14 -9.52 14.80
CA GLU A 381 -11.20 -9.45 15.94
C GLU A 381 -10.21 -10.63 15.96
N ASN A 382 -10.65 -11.83 15.59
CA ASN A 382 -9.76 -12.98 15.48
C ASN A 382 -8.80 -12.86 14.28
N ILE A 383 -9.24 -12.30 13.15
CA ILE A 383 -8.38 -12.00 12.00
C ILE A 383 -7.30 -10.98 12.39
N LYS A 384 -7.66 -9.92 13.12
CA LYS A 384 -6.70 -8.91 13.59
C LYS A 384 -5.63 -9.55 14.48
N LYS A 385 -6.05 -10.37 15.46
CA LYS A 385 -5.13 -11.10 16.34
C LYS A 385 -4.25 -12.06 15.55
N LEU A 386 -4.84 -12.86 14.66
CA LEU A 386 -4.13 -13.81 13.81
C LEU A 386 -3.04 -13.12 12.98
N HIS A 387 -3.38 -11.99 12.33
CA HIS A 387 -2.44 -11.22 11.51
C HIS A 387 -1.34 -10.55 12.34
N SER A 388 -1.69 -9.94 13.47
CA SER A 388 -0.73 -9.31 14.39
C SER A 388 0.28 -10.33 14.92
N THR A 389 -0.20 -11.47 15.42
CA THR A 389 0.65 -12.56 15.91
C THR A 389 1.51 -13.15 14.79
N TYR A 390 0.97 -13.31 13.58
CA TYR A 390 1.74 -13.72 12.40
C TYR A 390 2.91 -12.78 12.12
N ASN A 391 2.67 -11.46 12.12
CA ASN A 391 3.71 -10.46 11.86
C ASN A 391 4.79 -10.46 12.95
N LYS A 392 4.41 -10.67 14.22
CA LYS A 392 5.38 -10.82 15.33
C LYS A 392 6.26 -12.05 15.18
N ILE A 393 5.73 -13.19 14.72
CA ILE A 393 6.54 -14.42 14.55
C ILE A 393 7.47 -14.29 13.34
N THR A 394 6.97 -13.71 12.25
CA THR A 394 7.67 -13.76 10.96
C THR A 394 8.63 -12.61 10.70
N ASP A 395 8.56 -11.54 11.49
CA ASP A 395 9.26 -10.27 11.22
C ASP A 395 9.01 -9.81 9.77
N SER A 396 7.74 -9.87 9.34
CA SER A 396 7.29 -9.60 7.97
C SER A 396 7.72 -10.60 6.88
N LYS A 397 8.36 -11.75 7.22
CA LYS A 397 8.67 -12.78 6.22
C LYS A 397 7.42 -13.51 5.75
N SER A 398 7.19 -13.55 4.43
CA SER A 398 6.03 -14.25 3.86
C SER A 398 6.16 -15.79 3.96
N LEU A 399 5.49 -16.38 4.95
CA LEU A 399 5.21 -17.82 5.03
C LEU A 399 3.80 -18.16 4.51
N GLN A 400 2.91 -17.16 4.46
CA GLN A 400 1.52 -17.29 4.06
C GLN A 400 1.17 -16.22 3.04
N ASN A 401 0.37 -16.59 2.05
CA ASN A 401 -0.25 -15.70 1.09
C ASN A 401 -1.69 -15.42 1.52
N PHE A 402 -1.99 -14.15 1.78
CA PHE A 402 -3.32 -13.68 2.08
C PHE A 402 -3.97 -13.15 0.81
N TYR A 403 -5.26 -13.43 0.61
CA TYR A 403 -6.03 -12.84 -0.47
C TYR A 403 -7.49 -12.75 -0.09
N TRP A 404 -8.09 -11.63 -0.45
CA TRP A 404 -9.53 -11.48 -0.35
C TRP A 404 -10.22 -12.43 -1.32
N GLY A 405 -11.35 -13.00 -0.91
CA GLY A 405 -12.27 -13.68 -1.82
C GLY A 405 -12.85 -12.70 -2.86
N ALA A 406 -13.94 -13.11 -3.52
CA ALA A 406 -14.59 -12.28 -4.53
C ALA A 406 -14.93 -10.88 -3.97
N LEU A 407 -14.24 -9.87 -4.49
CA LEU A 407 -14.50 -8.44 -4.26
C LEU A 407 -15.01 -7.83 -5.54
N SER A 408 -16.06 -7.00 -5.44
CA SER A 408 -16.42 -6.12 -6.55
C SER A 408 -15.30 -5.10 -6.79
N SER A 409 -15.21 -4.57 -8.02
CA SER A 409 -14.23 -3.53 -8.34
C SER A 409 -14.42 -2.29 -7.45
N GLY A 410 -15.64 -1.96 -7.05
CA GLY A 410 -15.93 -0.84 -6.17
C GLY A 410 -15.43 -1.06 -4.75
N GLU A 411 -15.70 -2.23 -4.16
CA GLU A 411 -15.22 -2.58 -2.82
C GLU A 411 -13.69 -2.63 -2.78
N ARG A 412 -13.05 -3.20 -3.80
CA ARG A 412 -11.58 -3.20 -3.90
C ARG A 412 -11.03 -1.78 -3.98
N ASN A 413 -11.61 -0.91 -4.80
CA ASN A 413 -11.13 0.47 -4.94
C ASN A 413 -11.27 1.28 -3.64
N LEU A 414 -12.35 1.07 -2.87
CA LEU A 414 -12.52 1.72 -1.57
C LEU A 414 -11.54 1.15 -0.55
N LEU A 415 -11.36 -0.17 -0.50
CA LEU A 415 -10.41 -0.77 0.42
C LEU A 415 -8.97 -0.34 0.11
N ASN A 416 -8.57 -0.29 -1.16
CA ASN A 416 -7.29 0.26 -1.59
C ASN A 416 -7.14 1.73 -1.17
N LEU A 417 -8.16 2.57 -1.39
CA LEU A 417 -8.11 3.99 -1.04
C LEU A 417 -7.90 4.23 0.46
N PHE A 418 -8.58 3.45 1.30
CA PHE A 418 -8.54 3.67 2.75
C PHE A 418 -7.33 3.02 3.43
N SER A 419 -6.80 1.93 2.86
CA SER A 419 -5.70 1.16 3.46
C SER A 419 -4.31 1.63 3.06
N ARG A 420 -4.22 2.39 1.97
CA ARG A 420 -3.01 3.13 1.60
C ARG A 420 -2.98 4.43 2.38
#